data_AF-A0A443Q7R3-F1
#
_entry.id   AF-A0A443Q7R3-F1
#
_cell.length_a   1.000
_cell.length_b   1.000
_cell.length_c   1.000
_cell.angle_alpha   90.00
_cell.angle_beta   90.00
_cell.angle_gamma   90.00
#
_symmetry.space_group_name_H-M   'P 1'
#
loop_
_entity.id
_entity.type
_entity.pdbx_description
1 polymer ?
#
loop_
_entity_poly.entity_id
_entity_poly.type
_entity_poly.pdbx_seq_one_letter_code
_entity_poly.pdbx_strand_id
1 'polypeptide(L)'
;MWRQVEEKYDLINCIGCSAHGFNLIISDIVKIDVIKNVIRFAQAIVKEIRDSPLRLAKYRESDDATELKYAVKTRWYSYVEMLQSVTRNKNVIWNLALNDNLRNETNIKNATDEKFWEKVNFVIAVLKPITNAIAEIEGDKTFLSSVVVSYKRMKALIFENIKPFTTTEQTQIQHILNQRENFLLHPIHYLSNVLDPNFEGKSLDENEHQSALRLLQQ
;
A
#
# COMPACT_ATOMS: atom_id res chain seq x y z
N MET A 1 -21.85 18.91 8.05
CA MET A 1 -21.04 20.09 7.71
C MET A 1 -20.88 20.25 6.21
N TRP A 2 -20.08 19.44 5.49
CA TRP A 2 -19.89 19.63 4.03
C TRP A 2 -21.16 19.49 3.18
N ARG A 3 -22.02 18.50 3.47
CA ARG A 3 -23.33 18.39 2.80
C ARG A 3 -24.21 19.64 2.95
N GLN A 4 -24.15 20.30 4.10
CA GLN A 4 -24.92 21.53 4.34
C GLN A 4 -24.38 22.73 3.55
N VAL A 5 -23.10 22.67 3.13
CA VAL A 5 -22.50 23.68 2.25
C VAL A 5 -22.97 23.43 0.82
N GLU A 6 -22.91 22.18 0.34
CA GLU A 6 -23.41 21.81 -0.99
C GLU A 6 -24.91 22.09 -1.14
N GLU A 7 -25.72 21.78 -0.11
CA GLU A 7 -27.16 22.07 -0.09
C GLU A 7 -27.49 23.58 -0.10
N LYS A 8 -26.56 24.42 0.36
CA LYS A 8 -26.75 25.88 0.43
C LYS A 8 -26.18 26.61 -0.79
N TYR A 9 -25.21 26.01 -1.46
CA TYR A 9 -24.46 26.64 -2.55
C TYR A 9 -24.31 25.66 -3.71
N ASP A 10 -25.22 25.75 -4.69
CA ASP A 10 -25.32 24.82 -5.82
C ASP A 10 -24.04 24.70 -6.67
N LEU A 11 -23.17 25.71 -6.65
CA LEU A 11 -21.92 25.74 -7.41
C LEU A 11 -20.71 25.15 -6.66
N ILE A 12 -20.85 24.81 -5.37
CA ILE A 12 -19.75 24.29 -4.56
C ILE A 12 -19.85 22.77 -4.49
N ASN A 13 -18.83 22.08 -5.03
CA ASN A 13 -18.66 20.64 -4.85
C ASN A 13 -17.67 20.39 -3.70
N CYS A 14 -18.11 19.69 -2.65
CA CYS A 14 -17.29 19.36 -1.49
C CYS A 14 -16.76 17.93 -1.61
N ILE A 15 -15.50 17.80 -2.04
CA ILE A 15 -14.83 16.51 -2.14
C ILE A 15 -13.85 16.25 -1.00
N GLY A 16 -13.68 14.98 -0.64
CA GLY A 16 -12.62 14.55 0.25
C GLY A 16 -11.23 14.74 -0.36
N CYS A 17 -10.21 14.95 0.48
CA CYS A 17 -8.83 14.99 0.02
C CYS A 17 -8.41 13.62 -0.53
N SER A 18 -8.03 13.56 -1.81
CA SER A 18 -7.65 12.29 -2.45
C SER A 18 -6.44 11.66 -1.79
N ALA A 19 -5.40 12.44 -1.46
CA ALA A 19 -4.23 11.96 -0.72
C ALA A 19 -4.63 11.29 0.60
N HIS A 20 -5.57 11.91 1.35
CA HIS A 20 -6.13 11.30 2.55
C HIS A 20 -6.85 9.98 2.24
N GLY A 21 -7.63 9.93 1.17
CA GLY A 21 -8.32 8.71 0.72
C GLY A 21 -7.37 7.54 0.43
N PHE A 22 -6.26 7.77 -0.28
CA PHE A 22 -5.24 6.74 -0.52
C PHE A 22 -4.53 6.31 0.79
N ASN A 23 -4.26 7.26 1.68
CA ASN A 23 -3.72 6.97 3.01
C ASN A 23 -4.68 6.11 3.85
N LEU A 24 -6.01 6.31 3.73
CA LEU A 24 -7.01 5.48 4.39
C LEU A 24 -7.00 4.04 3.86
N ILE A 25 -6.82 3.83 2.55
CA ILE A 25 -6.73 2.49 1.95
C ILE A 25 -5.62 1.68 2.61
N ILE A 26 -4.40 2.21 2.64
CA ILE A 26 -3.28 1.48 3.24
C ILE A 26 -3.44 1.32 4.75
N SER A 27 -3.97 2.33 5.45
CA SER A 27 -4.29 2.26 6.87
C SER A 27 -5.23 1.10 7.21
N ASP A 28 -6.20 0.79 6.34
CA ASP A 28 -7.12 -0.32 6.56
C ASP A 28 -6.54 -1.67 6.12
N ILE A 29 -5.85 -1.71 4.97
CA ILE A 29 -5.22 -2.94 4.47
C ILE A 29 -4.18 -3.47 5.45
N VAL A 30 -3.36 -2.62 6.07
CA VAL A 30 -2.34 -3.07 7.04
C VAL A 30 -2.93 -3.60 8.35
N LYS A 31 -4.24 -3.46 8.59
CA LYS A 31 -4.94 -4.05 9.74
C LYS A 31 -5.40 -5.48 9.49
N ILE A 32 -5.46 -5.93 8.23
CA ILE A 32 -5.80 -7.31 7.89
C ILE A 32 -4.77 -8.24 8.54
N ASP A 33 -5.23 -9.28 9.23
CA ASP A 33 -4.37 -10.07 10.13
C ASP A 33 -3.15 -10.66 9.44
N VAL A 34 -3.28 -11.21 8.23
CA VAL A 34 -2.13 -11.75 7.49
C VAL A 34 -1.09 -10.68 7.16
N ILE A 35 -1.54 -9.50 6.72
CA ILE A 35 -0.66 -8.37 6.37
C ILE A 35 0.01 -7.81 7.62
N LYS A 36 -0.78 -7.57 8.66
CA LYS A 36 -0.33 -7.09 9.97
C LYS A 36 0.72 -8.02 10.57
N ASN A 37 0.49 -9.33 10.52
CA ASN A 37 1.40 -10.32 11.05
C ASN A 37 2.71 -10.35 10.26
N VAL A 38 2.66 -10.31 8.92
CA VAL A 38 3.88 -10.27 8.08
C VAL A 38 4.72 -9.03 8.40
N ILE A 39 4.10 -7.85 8.49
CA ILE A 39 4.81 -6.60 8.85
C ILE A 39 5.43 -6.73 10.24
N ARG A 40 4.67 -7.23 11.23
CA ARG A 40 5.15 -7.42 12.60
C ARG A 40 6.35 -8.35 12.66
N PHE A 41 6.30 -9.49 11.97
CA PHE A 41 7.39 -10.47 11.97
C PHE A 41 8.64 -9.93 11.27
N ALA A 42 8.49 -9.31 10.10
CA ALA A 42 9.62 -8.68 9.41
C ALA A 42 10.28 -7.59 10.26
N GLN A 43 9.49 -6.77 10.95
CA GLN A 43 9.99 -5.73 11.84
C GLN A 43 10.69 -6.31 13.07
N ALA A 44 10.20 -7.43 13.60
CA ALA A 44 10.83 -8.15 14.71
C ALA A 44 12.20 -8.72 14.31
N ILE A 45 12.33 -9.28 13.09
CA ILE A 45 13.61 -9.75 12.54
C ILE A 45 14.61 -8.58 12.46
N VAL A 46 14.21 -7.46 11.85
CA VAL A 46 15.09 -6.28 11.72
C VAL A 46 15.52 -5.78 13.10
N LYS A 47 14.59 -5.68 14.04
CA LYS A 47 14.87 -5.25 15.42
C LYS A 47 15.89 -6.16 16.07
N GLU A 48 15.68 -7.47 16.00
CA GLU A 48 16.53 -8.44 16.67
C GLU A 48 17.97 -8.45 16.16
N ILE A 49 18.16 -8.23 14.85
CA ILE A 49 19.49 -8.10 14.24
C ILE A 49 20.13 -6.79 14.65
N ARG A 50 19.41 -5.66 14.60
CA ARG A 50 19.95 -4.32 14.89
C ARG A 50 20.26 -4.09 16.37
N ASP A 51 19.41 -4.59 17.27
CA ASP A 51 19.52 -4.34 18.71
C ASP A 51 20.56 -5.24 19.40
N SER A 52 20.99 -6.33 18.75
CA SER A 52 22.02 -7.22 19.29
C SER A 52 23.37 -6.94 18.63
N PRO A 53 24.37 -6.42 19.36
CA PRO A 53 25.70 -6.16 18.80
C PRO A 53 26.34 -7.39 18.16
N LEU A 54 26.16 -8.57 18.76
CA LEU A 54 26.66 -9.84 18.25
C LEU A 54 25.98 -10.22 16.92
N ARG A 55 24.64 -10.11 16.83
CA ARG A 55 23.92 -10.42 15.58
C ARG A 55 24.23 -9.42 14.50
N LEU A 56 24.34 -8.13 14.84
CA LEU A 56 24.69 -7.08 13.90
C LEU A 56 26.11 -7.25 13.34
N ALA A 57 27.08 -7.63 14.19
CA ALA A 57 28.44 -7.93 13.77
C ALA A 57 28.45 -9.10 12.78
N LYS A 58 27.85 -10.24 13.16
CA LYS A 58 27.73 -11.42 12.28
C LYS A 58 26.97 -11.15 10.99
N TYR A 59 25.93 -10.32 11.05
CA TYR A 59 25.20 -9.91 9.87
C TYR A 59 26.10 -9.15 8.89
N ARG A 60 26.98 -8.27 9.40
CA ARG A 60 27.92 -7.46 8.60
C ARG A 60 29.16 -8.23 8.13
N GLU A 61 29.43 -9.41 8.66
CA GLU A 61 30.51 -10.30 8.18
C GLU A 61 30.18 -10.90 6.80
N SER A 62 28.92 -10.89 6.38
CA SER A 62 28.52 -11.36 5.06
C SER A 62 28.70 -10.27 4.00
N ASP A 63 29.41 -10.58 2.92
CA ASP A 63 29.63 -9.66 1.79
C ASP A 63 28.31 -9.28 1.07
N ASP A 64 27.28 -10.12 1.17
CA ASP A 64 25.95 -9.89 0.59
C ASP A 64 25.05 -9.00 1.48
N ALA A 65 25.52 -8.60 2.66
CA ALA A 65 24.73 -7.82 3.60
C ALA A 65 24.56 -6.37 3.15
N THR A 66 23.31 -5.93 3.04
CA THR A 66 22.93 -4.54 2.75
C THR A 66 22.21 -3.91 3.93
N GLU A 67 21.85 -2.62 3.84
CA GLU A 67 21.14 -1.95 4.94
C GLU A 67 19.75 -2.56 5.20
N LEU A 68 19.50 -2.98 6.44
CA LEU A 68 18.16 -3.33 6.94
C LEU A 68 17.41 -2.06 7.36
N LYS A 69 16.30 -1.80 6.68
CA LYS A 69 15.44 -0.65 6.98
C LYS A 69 14.43 -1.00 8.06
N TYR A 70 14.07 -0.03 8.89
CA TYR A 70 13.07 -0.19 9.94
C TYR A 70 11.79 0.57 9.58
N ALA A 71 10.64 -0.08 9.78
CA ALA A 71 9.35 0.52 9.58
C ALA A 71 9.07 1.61 10.64
N VAL A 72 8.64 2.78 10.18
CA VAL A 72 8.14 3.87 11.02
C VAL A 72 6.62 3.83 10.98
N LYS A 73 5.99 3.80 12.15
CA LYS A 73 4.53 3.83 12.26
C LYS A 73 3.97 5.04 11.51
N THR A 74 2.81 4.87 10.87
CA THR A 74 2.11 5.91 10.08
C THR A 74 2.88 6.50 8.89
N ARG A 75 4.07 6.00 8.55
CA ARG A 75 4.79 6.33 7.31
C ARG A 75 4.77 5.13 6.39
N TRP A 76 3.71 4.99 5.60
CA TRP A 76 3.38 3.74 4.91
C TRP A 76 4.46 3.23 3.95
N TYR A 77 5.21 4.14 3.31
CA TYR A 77 6.38 3.83 2.50
C TYR A 77 7.40 2.96 3.24
N SER A 78 7.63 3.25 4.53
CA SER A 78 8.62 2.56 5.32
C SER A 78 8.30 1.07 5.53
N TYR A 79 7.02 0.67 5.42
CA TYR A 79 6.64 -0.74 5.47
C TYR A 79 7.13 -1.48 4.24
N VAL A 80 6.90 -0.93 3.05
CA VAL A 80 7.37 -1.52 1.78
C VAL A 80 8.89 -1.53 1.74
N GLU A 81 9.54 -0.43 2.15
CA GLU A 81 11.00 -0.34 2.19
C GLU A 81 11.63 -1.35 3.17
N MET A 82 11.04 -1.52 4.36
CA MET A 82 11.46 -2.53 5.32
C MET A 82 11.32 -3.93 4.72
N LEU A 83 10.14 -4.29 4.22
CA LEU A 83 9.88 -5.62 3.65
C LEU A 83 10.84 -5.92 2.50
N GLN A 84 11.06 -4.97 1.59
CA GLN A 84 12.03 -5.11 0.50
C GLN A 84 13.47 -5.26 1.01
N SER A 85 13.87 -4.52 2.05
CA SER A 85 15.20 -4.68 2.65
C SER A 85 15.38 -6.05 3.29
N VAL A 86 14.35 -6.58 3.94
CA VAL A 86 14.36 -7.92 4.53
C VAL A 86 14.45 -8.97 3.43
N THR A 87 13.66 -8.85 2.35
CA THR A 87 13.73 -9.77 1.19
C THR A 87 15.09 -9.76 0.50
N ARG A 88 15.70 -8.58 0.27
CA ARG A 88 17.05 -8.49 -0.34
C ARG A 88 18.10 -9.22 0.49
N ASN A 89 17.94 -9.23 1.81
CA ASN A 89 18.86 -9.86 2.74
C ASN A 89 18.41 -11.26 3.18
N LYS A 90 17.48 -11.89 2.46
CA LYS A 90 16.91 -13.20 2.82
C LYS A 90 17.99 -14.22 3.16
N ASN A 91 18.99 -14.41 2.29
CA ASN A 91 20.03 -15.42 2.48
C ASN A 91 20.90 -15.14 3.70
N VAL A 92 21.28 -13.87 3.93
CA VAL A 92 22.08 -13.46 5.09
C VAL A 92 21.30 -13.70 6.39
N ILE A 93 20.02 -13.31 6.42
CA ILE A 93 19.13 -13.51 7.57
C ILE A 93 18.90 -15.00 7.82
N TRP A 94 18.72 -15.79 6.75
CA TRP A 94 18.53 -17.24 6.83
C TRP A 94 19.76 -17.94 7.42
N ASN A 95 20.96 -17.61 6.94
CA ASN A 95 22.21 -18.16 7.47
C ASN A 95 22.43 -17.76 8.94
N LEU A 96 22.09 -16.52 9.29
CA LEU A 96 22.16 -16.04 10.67
C LEU A 96 21.19 -16.81 11.58
N ALA A 97 20.01 -17.18 11.08
CA ALA A 97 19.01 -17.98 11.81
C ALA A 97 19.45 -19.44 12.05
N LEU A 98 20.22 -20.01 11.12
CA LEU A 98 20.77 -21.38 11.24
C LEU A 98 21.99 -21.46 12.17
N ASN A 99 22.55 -20.33 12.61
CA ASN A 99 23.71 -20.32 13.48
C ASN A 99 23.33 -20.77 14.91
N ASP A 100 23.77 -21.97 15.29
CA ASP A 100 23.42 -22.62 16.57
C ASP A 100 23.73 -21.79 17.82
N ASN A 101 24.71 -20.90 17.76
CA ASN A 101 25.10 -20.02 18.88
C ASN A 101 24.07 -18.90 19.17
N LEU A 102 23.04 -18.74 18.33
CA LEU A 102 22.02 -17.69 18.45
C LEU A 102 20.59 -18.23 18.64
N ARG A 103 20.48 -19.55 18.87
CA ARG A 103 19.28 -20.38 18.70
C ARG A 103 18.29 -20.35 19.88
N ASN A 104 18.42 -19.46 20.85
CA ASN A 104 17.51 -19.41 22.00
C ASN A 104 16.35 -18.43 21.74
N GLU A 105 15.17 -18.97 21.39
CA GLU A 105 13.84 -18.30 21.41
C GLU A 105 13.64 -17.01 20.60
N THR A 106 14.19 -16.96 19.38
CA THR A 106 14.25 -15.73 18.59
C THR A 106 13.23 -15.66 17.44
N ASN A 107 12.82 -14.44 17.08
CA ASN A 107 11.99 -14.16 15.91
C ASN A 107 12.73 -14.50 14.62
N ILE A 108 14.06 -14.50 14.64
CA ILE A 108 14.89 -14.88 13.49
C ILE A 108 14.72 -16.35 13.09
N LYS A 109 14.31 -17.26 13.99
CA LYS A 109 14.00 -18.65 13.61
C LYS A 109 12.85 -18.74 12.61
N ASN A 110 11.87 -17.85 12.72
CA ASN A 110 10.76 -17.81 11.76
C ASN A 110 11.23 -17.38 10.36
N ALA A 111 12.46 -16.85 10.24
CA ALA A 111 13.07 -16.56 8.95
C ALA A 111 13.51 -17.83 8.19
N THR A 112 13.50 -19.02 8.80
CA THR A 112 13.72 -20.29 8.08
C THR A 112 12.42 -20.89 7.53
N ASP A 113 11.26 -20.25 7.76
CA ASP A 113 9.99 -20.66 7.14
C ASP A 113 9.91 -20.08 5.72
N GLU A 114 9.96 -20.93 4.71
CA GLU A 114 9.84 -20.49 3.31
C GLU A 114 8.50 -19.82 3.02
N LYS A 115 7.42 -20.28 3.66
CA LYS A 115 6.08 -19.68 3.51
C LYS A 115 6.01 -18.26 4.04
N PHE A 116 6.85 -17.91 5.03
CA PHE A 116 6.94 -16.53 5.49
C PHE A 116 7.45 -15.61 4.38
N TRP A 117 8.48 -16.02 3.64
CA TRP A 117 9.06 -15.22 2.56
C TRP A 117 8.12 -15.06 1.36
N GLU A 118 7.36 -16.11 1.02
CA GLU A 118 6.29 -16.02 0.03
C GLU A 118 5.25 -14.96 0.44
N LYS A 119 4.79 -15.02 1.70
CA LYS A 119 3.85 -14.03 2.25
C LYS A 119 4.42 -12.61 2.26
N VAL A 120 5.72 -12.44 2.55
CA VAL A 120 6.39 -11.13 2.44
C VAL A 120 6.27 -10.59 1.01
N ASN A 121 6.54 -11.42 0.00
CA ASN A 121 6.43 -11.00 -1.40
C ASN A 121 4.98 -10.66 -1.78
N PHE A 122 4.00 -11.44 -1.35
CA PHE A 122 2.58 -11.14 -1.59
C PHE A 122 2.16 -9.82 -0.93
N VAL A 123 2.60 -9.56 0.29
CA VAL A 123 2.31 -8.30 0.99
C VAL A 123 2.99 -7.11 0.30
N ILE A 124 4.24 -7.24 -0.15
CA ILE A 124 4.90 -6.21 -0.95
C ILE A 124 4.09 -5.90 -2.21
N ALA A 125 3.62 -6.95 -2.90
CA ALA A 125 2.87 -6.80 -4.15
C ALA A 125 1.52 -6.08 -3.96
N VAL A 126 0.90 -6.18 -2.78
CA VAL A 126 -0.33 -5.44 -2.43
C VAL A 126 -0.03 -4.02 -1.96
N LEU A 127 0.99 -3.81 -1.11
CA LEU A 127 1.25 -2.50 -0.51
C LEU A 127 1.95 -1.53 -1.47
N LYS A 128 2.82 -2.03 -2.36
CA LYS A 128 3.62 -1.19 -3.27
C LYS A 128 2.77 -0.37 -4.25
N PRO A 129 1.73 -0.92 -4.92
CA PRO A 129 0.83 -0.12 -5.74
C PRO A 129 0.19 1.02 -4.95
N ILE A 130 -0.18 0.81 -3.69
CA ILE A 130 -0.81 1.84 -2.85
C ILE A 130 0.19 2.94 -2.52
N THR A 131 1.40 2.60 -2.07
CA THR A 131 2.44 3.61 -1.77
C THR A 131 2.84 4.41 -3.01
N ASN A 132 2.87 3.77 -4.19
CA ASN A 132 3.13 4.46 -5.45
C ASN A 132 2.02 5.46 -5.78
N ALA A 133 0.75 5.07 -5.60
CA ALA A 133 -0.38 5.97 -5.81
C ALA A 133 -0.38 7.12 -4.80
N ILE A 134 -0.04 6.88 -3.53
CA ILE A 134 0.13 7.96 -2.55
C ILE A 134 1.22 8.92 -3.03
N ALA A 135 2.34 8.44 -3.56
CA ALA A 135 3.46 9.31 -3.96
C ALA A 135 3.10 10.18 -5.15
N GLU A 136 2.33 9.63 -6.07
CA GLU A 136 1.81 10.35 -7.24
C GLU A 136 0.80 11.43 -6.83
N ILE A 137 -0.08 11.14 -5.88
CA ILE A 137 -1.17 12.03 -5.45
C ILE A 137 -0.70 13.07 -4.42
N GLU A 138 0.36 12.79 -3.67
CA GLU A 138 1.00 13.78 -2.78
C GLU A 138 2.05 14.64 -3.49
N GLY A 139 2.37 14.33 -4.75
CA GLY A 139 3.36 15.08 -5.53
C GLY A 139 2.87 16.45 -5.99
N ASP A 140 3.80 17.39 -6.16
CA ASP A 140 3.50 18.79 -6.56
C ASP A 140 2.88 18.94 -7.96
N LYS A 141 2.94 17.89 -8.79
CA LYS A 141 2.45 17.88 -10.17
C LYS A 141 1.27 16.92 -10.34
N THR A 142 0.37 16.95 -9.36
CA THR A 142 -0.84 16.12 -9.36
C THR A 142 -2.07 16.94 -9.70
N PHE A 143 -3.00 16.36 -10.44
CA PHE A 143 -4.24 17.01 -10.84
C PHE A 143 -5.44 16.21 -10.37
N LEU A 144 -6.59 16.87 -10.21
CA LEU A 144 -7.84 16.18 -9.85
C LEU A 144 -8.18 15.07 -10.85
N SER A 145 -7.89 15.33 -12.12
CA SER A 145 -8.07 14.42 -13.26
C SER A 145 -7.24 13.15 -13.14
N SER A 146 -6.04 13.20 -12.54
CA SER A 146 -5.18 12.02 -12.38
C SER A 146 -5.66 11.06 -11.30
N VAL A 147 -6.49 11.52 -10.34
CA VAL A 147 -6.99 10.68 -9.22
C VAL A 147 -7.68 9.41 -9.72
N VAL A 148 -8.51 9.53 -10.77
CA VAL A 148 -9.24 8.39 -11.34
C VAL A 148 -8.28 7.35 -11.90
N VAL A 149 -7.30 7.79 -12.68
CA VAL A 149 -6.30 6.92 -13.31
C VAL A 149 -5.43 6.25 -12.25
N SER A 150 -4.94 7.01 -11.27
CA SER A 150 -4.14 6.51 -10.16
C SER A 150 -4.90 5.45 -9.37
N TYR A 151 -6.16 5.70 -9.02
CA TYR A 151 -6.98 4.75 -8.27
C TYR A 151 -7.25 3.48 -9.07
N LYS A 152 -7.70 3.59 -10.33
CA LYS A 152 -8.00 2.42 -11.17
C LYS A 152 -6.76 1.56 -11.44
N ARG A 153 -5.63 2.19 -11.74
CA ARG A 153 -4.35 1.49 -11.91
C ARG A 153 -3.94 0.75 -10.64
N MET A 154 -3.99 1.42 -9.49
CA MET A 154 -3.68 0.80 -8.20
C MET A 154 -4.63 -0.37 -7.91
N LYS A 155 -5.95 -0.20 -8.10
CA LYS A 155 -6.96 -1.24 -7.88
C LYS A 155 -6.70 -2.47 -8.76
N ALA A 156 -6.43 -2.27 -10.05
CA ALA A 156 -6.11 -3.34 -10.99
C ALA A 156 -4.87 -4.12 -10.56
N LEU A 157 -3.77 -3.42 -10.24
CA LEU A 157 -2.54 -4.05 -9.76
C LEU A 157 -2.77 -4.85 -8.47
N ILE A 158 -3.56 -4.34 -7.52
CA ILE A 158 -3.88 -5.08 -6.31
C ILE A 158 -4.69 -6.34 -6.65
N PHE A 159 -5.71 -6.22 -7.50
CA PHE A 159 -6.55 -7.36 -7.90
C PHE A 159 -5.77 -8.50 -8.57
N GLU A 160 -4.75 -8.17 -9.35
CA GLU A 160 -3.85 -9.17 -9.92
C GLU A 160 -3.01 -9.89 -8.85
N ASN A 161 -2.63 -9.18 -7.80
CA ASN A 161 -1.70 -9.64 -6.77
C ASN A 161 -2.37 -10.24 -5.52
N ILE A 162 -3.70 -10.18 -5.39
CA ILE A 162 -4.40 -10.81 -4.24
C ILE A 162 -4.70 -12.29 -4.41
N LYS A 163 -4.51 -12.88 -5.60
CA LYS A 163 -4.78 -14.31 -5.87
C LYS A 163 -4.12 -15.29 -4.88
N PRO A 164 -2.90 -15.04 -4.37
CA PRO A 164 -2.26 -15.94 -3.40
C PRO A 164 -2.86 -15.90 -1.99
N PHE A 165 -3.72 -14.92 -1.68
CA PHE A 165 -4.40 -14.83 -0.39
C PHE A 165 -5.61 -15.77 -0.34
N THR A 166 -6.09 -16.07 0.86
CA THR A 166 -7.33 -16.84 1.03
C THR A 166 -8.53 -16.06 0.50
N THR A 167 -9.62 -16.75 0.15
CA THR A 167 -10.87 -16.10 -0.32
C THR A 167 -11.35 -15.03 0.66
N THR A 168 -11.29 -15.29 1.96
CA THR A 168 -11.67 -14.33 3.01
C THR A 168 -10.83 -13.06 2.96
N GLU A 169 -9.51 -13.19 2.89
CA GLU A 169 -8.59 -12.05 2.82
C GLU A 169 -8.77 -11.27 1.50
N GLN A 170 -8.97 -11.97 0.39
CA GLN A 170 -9.29 -11.34 -0.90
C GLN A 170 -10.57 -10.50 -0.80
N THR A 171 -11.64 -11.05 -0.22
CA THR A 171 -12.90 -10.32 0.00
C THR A 171 -12.71 -9.12 0.91
N GLN A 172 -11.92 -9.22 1.98
CA GLN A 172 -11.59 -8.09 2.85
C GLN A 172 -10.88 -6.96 2.09
N ILE A 173 -9.87 -7.29 1.28
CA ILE A 173 -9.13 -6.30 0.48
C ILE A 173 -10.06 -5.64 -0.55
N GLN A 174 -10.85 -6.43 -1.28
CA GLN A 174 -11.81 -5.92 -2.26
C GLN A 174 -12.87 -5.02 -1.61
N HIS A 175 -13.37 -5.40 -0.43
CA HIS A 175 -14.32 -4.60 0.32
C HIS A 175 -13.73 -3.25 0.72
N ILE A 176 -12.50 -3.21 1.24
CA ILE A 176 -11.81 -1.97 1.59
C ILE A 176 -11.66 -1.07 0.35
N LEU A 177 -11.21 -1.63 -0.78
CA LEU A 177 -11.06 -0.86 -2.02
C LEU A 177 -12.38 -0.26 -2.46
N ASN A 178 -13.44 -1.07 -2.59
CA ASN A 178 -14.76 -0.59 -3.00
C ASN A 178 -15.36 0.43 -2.01
N GLN A 179 -15.15 0.25 -0.71
CA GLN A 179 -15.61 1.22 0.30
C GLN A 179 -14.89 2.56 0.15
N ARG A 180 -13.57 2.53 -0.10
CA ARG A 180 -12.75 3.75 -0.25
C ARG A 180 -12.90 4.40 -1.61
N GLU A 181 -13.34 3.67 -2.62
CA GLU A 181 -13.72 4.21 -3.94
C GLU A 181 -14.76 5.31 -3.83
N ASN A 182 -15.82 5.08 -3.05
CA ASN A 182 -16.91 6.04 -2.86
C ASN A 182 -16.47 7.33 -2.15
N PHE A 183 -15.34 7.31 -1.45
CA PHE A 183 -14.74 8.49 -0.85
C PHE A 183 -13.78 9.20 -1.81
N LEU A 184 -13.11 8.45 -2.70
CA LEU A 184 -12.09 8.96 -3.60
C LEU A 184 -12.68 9.49 -4.90
N LEU A 185 -13.70 8.83 -5.43
CA LEU A 185 -14.23 9.10 -6.76
C LEU A 185 -15.66 9.65 -6.66
N HIS A 186 -15.85 10.77 -7.33
CA HIS A 186 -17.11 11.51 -7.40
C HIS A 186 -17.27 12.02 -8.83
N PRO A 187 -18.49 12.39 -9.26
CA PRO A 187 -18.72 12.89 -10.62
C PRO A 187 -17.77 14.01 -11.06
N ILE A 188 -17.35 14.90 -10.16
CA ILE A 188 -16.37 15.96 -10.47
C ILE A 188 -14.99 15.42 -10.85
N HIS A 189 -14.57 14.28 -10.28
CA HIS A 189 -13.32 13.62 -10.65
C HIS A 189 -13.41 13.07 -12.08
N TYR A 190 -14.54 12.45 -12.42
CA TYR A 190 -14.79 11.95 -13.77
C TYR A 190 -14.83 13.09 -14.78
N LEU A 191 -15.54 14.18 -14.47
CA LEU A 191 -15.59 15.37 -15.31
C LEU A 191 -14.19 15.96 -15.52
N SER A 192 -13.39 16.09 -14.44
CA SER A 192 -12.02 16.57 -14.56
C SER A 192 -11.15 15.65 -15.44
N ASN A 193 -11.37 14.34 -15.40
CA ASN A 193 -10.67 13.38 -16.26
C ASN A 193 -11.10 13.50 -17.75
N VAL A 194 -12.37 13.79 -18.02
CA VAL A 194 -12.87 14.06 -19.38
C VAL A 194 -12.28 15.34 -19.95
N LEU A 195 -12.22 16.40 -19.14
CA LEU A 195 -11.77 17.73 -19.58
C LEU A 195 -10.25 17.86 -19.70
N ASP A 196 -9.49 16.98 -19.06
CA ASP A 196 -8.03 16.99 -19.13
C ASP A 196 -7.54 16.38 -20.47
N PRO A 197 -6.82 17.13 -21.32
CA PRO A 197 -6.30 16.64 -22.60
C PRO A 197 -5.34 15.45 -22.47
N ASN A 198 -4.77 15.21 -21.30
CA ASN A 198 -3.89 14.05 -21.09
C ASN A 198 -4.68 12.75 -20.94
N PHE A 199 -5.95 12.81 -20.53
CA PHE A 199 -6.76 11.64 -20.21
C PHE A 199 -7.97 11.46 -21.11
N GLU A 200 -8.64 12.55 -21.50
CA GLU A 200 -9.78 12.55 -22.42
C GLU A 200 -10.88 11.55 -22.02
N GLY A 201 -11.04 11.29 -20.71
CA GLY A 201 -12.00 10.31 -20.20
C GLY A 201 -11.72 8.84 -20.56
N LYS A 202 -10.55 8.52 -21.14
CA LYS A 202 -10.20 7.16 -21.60
C LYS A 202 -10.20 6.10 -20.49
N SER A 203 -10.06 6.54 -19.25
CA SER A 203 -10.06 5.66 -18.08
C SER A 203 -11.45 5.36 -17.53
N LEU A 204 -12.49 6.01 -18.04
CA LEU A 204 -13.86 5.92 -17.52
C LEU A 204 -14.67 4.83 -18.22
N ASP A 205 -15.55 4.18 -17.47
CA ASP A 205 -16.62 3.36 -18.04
C ASP A 205 -17.83 4.22 -18.45
N GLU A 206 -18.81 3.58 -19.08
CA GLU A 206 -20.01 4.27 -19.57
C GLU A 206 -20.77 4.98 -18.44
N ASN A 207 -20.91 4.37 -17.26
CA ASN A 207 -21.66 4.96 -16.16
C ASN A 207 -20.93 6.18 -15.59
N GLU A 208 -19.61 6.13 -15.51
CA GLU A 208 -18.78 7.24 -15.06
C GLU A 208 -18.79 8.40 -16.07
N HIS A 209 -18.75 8.10 -17.38
CA HIS A 209 -18.93 9.10 -18.44
C HIS A 209 -20.29 9.79 -18.34
N GLN A 210 -21.37 9.03 -18.21
CA GLN A 210 -22.71 9.58 -18.04
C GLN A 210 -22.81 10.44 -16.77
N SER A 211 -22.16 10.01 -15.69
CA SER A 211 -22.13 10.78 -14.43
C SER A 211 -21.37 12.10 -14.58
N ALA A 212 -20.27 12.13 -15.34
CA ALA A 212 -19.53 13.34 -15.66
C ALA A 212 -20.37 14.34 -16.48
N LEU A 213 -21.05 13.87 -17.53
CA LEU A 213 -21.84 14.73 -18.42
C LEU A 213 -23.05 15.36 -17.73
N ARG A 214 -23.66 14.67 -16.77
CA ARG A 214 -24.77 15.23 -15.97
C ARG A 214 -24.38 16.49 -15.20
N LEU A 215 -23.11 16.62 -14.78
CA LEU A 215 -22.65 17.82 -14.09
C LEU A 215 -22.54 19.04 -15.02
N LEU A 216 -22.36 18.84 -16.34
CA LEU A 216 -22.34 19.94 -17.31
C LEU A 216 -23.74 20.48 -17.64
N GLN A 217 -24.79 19.78 -17.21
CA GLN A 217 -26.18 20.10 -17.50
C GLN A 217 -26.89 20.78 -16.32
N GLN A 218 -26.19 20.98 -15.20
CA GLN A 218 -26.65 21.68 -13.99
C GLN A 218 -26.20 23.15 -14.03
#